data_AF-A0A3C0Y537-F1
#
_entry.id   AF-A0A3C0Y537-F1
#
_cell.length_a   1.000
_cell.length_b   1.000
_cell.length_c   1.000
_cell.angle_alpha   90.00
_cell.angle_beta   90.00
_cell.angle_gamma   90.00
#
_symmetry.space_group_name_H-M   'P 1'
#
loop_
_entity.id
_entity.type
_entity.pdbx_description
1 polymer ?
#
loop_
_entity_poly.entity_id
_entity_poly.type
_entity_poly.pdbx_seq_one_letter_code
_entity_poly.pdbx_strand_id
1 'polypeptide(L)'
;TLIGVGARKSTNRHWAKSCHEFRYYENLVESPVESTPRPTDAAQQLQADPAAEIFKRAVRLLAETHGDAWVNQASIWHMIKRLDSTFDPKEHGHANFLAMVKAFDSMVEVKEGESDQVVRLR
;
A
#
# COMPACT_ATOMS: atom_id res chain seq x y z
N THR A 1 6.85 -17.18 6.72
CA THR A 1 5.81 -16.16 6.46
C THR A 1 4.48 -16.64 7.02
N LEU A 2 3.83 -15.85 7.87
CA LEU A 2 2.47 -16.13 8.37
C LEU A 2 1.46 -15.29 7.58
N ILE A 3 0.56 -15.96 6.86
CA ILE A 3 -0.53 -15.32 6.11
C ILE A 3 -1.85 -15.59 6.83
N GLY A 4 -2.53 -14.53 7.25
CA GLY A 4 -3.84 -14.61 7.89
C GLY A 4 -4.97 -14.32 6.91
N VAL A 5 -6.10 -15.01 7.10
CA VAL A 5 -7.35 -14.74 6.37
C VAL A 5 -8.49 -14.67 7.37
N GLY A 6 -9.40 -13.72 7.20
CA GLY A 6 -10.55 -13.55 8.10
C GLY A 6 -11.62 -12.64 7.51
N ALA A 7 -12.75 -12.51 8.21
CA ALA A 7 -13.83 -11.60 7.79
C ALA A 7 -13.72 -10.27 8.53
N ARG A 8 -13.99 -9.16 7.84
CA ARG A 8 -13.82 -7.80 8.39
C ARG A 8 -14.65 -7.56 9.64
N LYS A 9 -15.84 -8.17 9.70
CA LYS A 9 -16.78 -8.03 10.83
C LYS A 9 -16.36 -8.78 12.10
N SER A 10 -15.56 -9.84 11.98
CA SER A 10 -15.24 -10.74 13.11
C SER A 10 -13.75 -10.79 13.47
N THR A 11 -12.89 -10.16 12.65
CA THR A 11 -11.44 -10.22 12.83
C THR A 11 -10.95 -9.08 13.71
N ASN A 12 -10.25 -9.41 14.80
CA ASN A 12 -9.55 -8.42 15.61
C ASN A 12 -8.37 -7.80 14.83
N ARG A 13 -8.31 -6.47 14.75
CA ARG A 13 -7.27 -5.74 14.03
C ARG A 13 -5.85 -5.99 14.58
N HIS A 14 -5.70 -6.22 15.89
CA HIS A 14 -4.41 -6.55 16.50
C HIS A 14 -3.90 -7.93 16.07
N TRP A 15 -4.81 -8.89 15.93
CA TRP A 15 -4.47 -10.20 15.41
C TRP A 15 -4.05 -10.13 13.94
N ALA A 16 -4.82 -9.40 13.11
CA ALA A 16 -4.48 -9.18 11.71
C ALA A 16 -3.09 -8.54 11.53
N LYS A 17 -2.76 -7.54 12.37
CA LYS A 17 -1.45 -6.86 12.38
C LYS A 17 -0.28 -7.74 12.85
N SER A 18 -0.55 -8.87 13.48
CA SER A 18 0.48 -9.81 13.92
C SER A 18 0.91 -10.76 12.78
N CYS A 19 0.16 -10.81 11.68
CA CYS A 19 0.53 -11.57 10.47
C CYS A 19 1.54 -10.80 9.62
N HIS A 20 2.29 -11.52 8.78
CA HIS A 20 3.15 -10.90 7.76
C HIS A 20 2.31 -10.35 6.60
N GLU A 21 1.23 -11.05 6.28
CA GLU A 21 0.22 -10.59 5.34
C GLU A 21 -1.16 -11.01 5.87
N PHE A 22 -2.16 -10.14 5.71
CA PHE A 22 -3.54 -10.46 6.06
C PHE A 22 -4.46 -10.12 4.89
N ARG A 23 -5.42 -11.00 4.58
CA ARG A 23 -6.46 -10.73 3.59
C ARG A 23 -7.85 -10.96 4.15
N TYR A 24 -8.75 -10.03 3.84
CA TYR A 24 -10.14 -10.18 4.16
C TYR A 24 -10.85 -11.03 3.10
N TYR A 25 -11.74 -11.93 3.53
CA TYR A 25 -12.54 -12.75 2.62
C TYR A 25 -13.33 -11.88 1.65
N GLU A 26 -13.84 -10.75 2.12
CA GLU A 26 -14.57 -9.77 1.32
C GLU A 26 -13.75 -9.33 0.09
N ASN A 27 -12.47 -9.01 0.29
CA ASN A 27 -11.56 -8.54 -0.77
C ASN A 27 -11.13 -9.67 -1.74
N LEU A 28 -11.25 -10.94 -1.32
CA LEU A 28 -10.91 -12.11 -2.13
C LEU A 28 -12.07 -12.56 -3.02
N VAL A 29 -13.30 -12.45 -2.49
CA VAL A 29 -14.53 -12.86 -3.19
C VAL A 29 -15.02 -11.77 -4.14
N GLU A 30 -14.63 -10.51 -3.91
CA GLU A 30 -14.82 -9.42 -4.88
C GLU A 30 -13.95 -9.61 -6.14
N SER A 31 -14.49 -10.36 -7.10
CA SER A 31 -14.08 -10.42 -8.51
C SER A 31 -15.31 -10.28 -9.41
N PRO A 32 -15.14 -9.75 -10.62
CA PRO A 32 -15.35 -8.36 -11.03
C PRO A 32 -16.83 -8.03 -11.25
N VAL A 33 -17.49 -7.38 -10.29
CA VAL A 33 -18.71 -6.62 -10.59
C VAL A 33 -18.63 -5.30 -9.84
N GLU A 34 -18.59 -4.24 -10.63
CA GLU A 34 -18.79 -2.86 -10.21
C GLU A 34 -17.77 -2.28 -9.23
N SER A 35 -16.73 -1.71 -9.84
CA SER A 35 -16.26 -0.38 -9.49
C SER A 35 -17.40 0.65 -9.62
N THR A 36 -18.44 0.56 -8.79
CA THR A 36 -19.25 1.73 -8.48
C THR A 36 -18.43 2.56 -7.52
N PRO A 37 -17.92 3.75 -7.91
CA PRO A 37 -17.36 4.68 -6.95
C PRO A 37 -18.48 5.00 -5.98
N ARG A 38 -18.36 4.54 -4.73
CA ARG A 38 -19.23 5.00 -3.65
C ARG A 38 -18.85 6.46 -3.43
N PRO A 39 -19.71 7.45 -3.75
CA PRO A 39 -19.40 8.84 -3.48
C PRO A 39 -19.54 9.01 -1.97
N THR A 40 -18.44 8.86 -1.25
CA THR A 40 -18.38 9.24 0.17
C THR A 40 -17.42 10.41 0.23
N ASP A 41 -18.04 11.59 0.29
CA ASP A 41 -17.49 12.91 0.57
C ASP A 41 -16.28 13.40 -0.23
N ALA A 42 -16.61 14.26 -1.20
CA ALA A 42 -15.75 15.31 -1.71
C ALA A 42 -15.46 16.39 -0.65
N ALA A 43 -14.96 16.00 0.53
CA ALA A 43 -14.72 16.92 1.64
C ALA A 43 -13.42 16.64 2.40
N GLN A 44 -12.38 16.05 1.81
CA GLN A 44 -11.03 16.09 2.40
C GLN A 44 -9.91 16.05 1.35
N GLN A 45 -9.83 17.08 0.50
CA GLN A 45 -8.64 17.40 -0.29
C GLN A 45 -7.48 17.99 0.54
N LEU A 46 -7.40 17.71 1.85
CA LEU A 46 -6.38 18.30 2.74
C LEU A 46 -5.95 17.39 3.91
N GLN A 47 -6.40 16.14 3.96
CA GLN A 47 -5.83 15.15 4.88
C GLN A 47 -4.92 14.23 4.08
N ALA A 48 -3.63 14.21 4.42
CA ALA A 48 -2.65 13.35 3.78
C ALA A 48 -3.21 11.94 3.65
N ASP A 49 -3.30 11.45 2.40
CA ASP A 49 -3.84 10.13 2.11
C ASP A 49 -3.10 9.11 2.98
N PRO A 50 -3.77 8.34 3.85
CA PRO A 50 -3.12 7.37 4.72
C PRO A 50 -2.26 6.36 3.93
N ALA A 51 -2.61 6.09 2.66
CA ALA A 51 -1.75 5.31 1.77
C ALA A 51 -0.46 6.05 1.41
N ALA A 52 -0.54 7.34 1.08
CA ALA A 52 0.62 8.16 0.80
C ALA A 52 1.54 8.31 2.03
N GLU A 53 0.98 8.44 3.23
CA GLU A 53 1.77 8.52 4.47
C GLU A 53 2.48 7.20 4.80
N ILE A 54 1.79 6.06 4.67
CA ILE A 54 2.43 4.74 4.82
C ILE A 54 3.50 4.53 3.75
N PHE A 55 3.24 4.94 2.52
CA PHE A 55 4.19 4.86 1.41
C PHE A 55 5.44 5.70 1.66
N LYS A 56 5.30 6.99 2.01
CA LYS A 56 6.41 7.87 2.39
C LYS A 56 7.23 7.27 3.53
N ARG A 57 6.55 6.76 4.57
CA ARG A 57 7.20 6.15 5.73
C ARG A 57 7.98 4.90 5.34
N ALA A 58 7.43 4.07 4.46
CA ALA A 58 8.10 2.89 3.94
C ALA A 58 9.36 3.24 3.14
N VAL A 59 9.27 4.22 2.22
CA VAL A 59 10.42 4.68 1.42
C VAL A 59 11.49 5.28 2.32
N ARG A 60 11.11 6.13 3.28
CA ARG A 60 12.06 6.74 4.23
C ARG A 60 12.80 5.69 5.05
N LEU A 61 12.08 4.71 5.62
CA LEU A 61 12.69 3.65 6.41
C LEU A 61 13.63 2.78 5.57
N LEU A 62 13.28 2.50 4.32
CA LEU A 62 14.15 1.75 3.42
C LEU A 62 15.39 2.56 3.04
N ALA A 63 15.26 3.85 2.75
CA ALA A 63 16.40 4.71 2.46
C ALA A 63 17.36 4.80 3.66
N GLU A 64 16.83 4.92 4.88
CA GLU A 64 17.61 4.91 6.12
C GLU A 64 18.29 3.55 6.37
N THR A 65 17.65 2.44 5.99
CA THR A 65 18.19 1.08 6.20
C THR A 65 19.27 0.72 5.18
N HIS A 66 19.07 1.09 3.91
CA HIS A 66 19.97 0.74 2.81
C HIS A 66 21.07 1.79 2.57
N GLY A 67 20.92 3.01 3.10
CA GLY A 67 21.88 4.10 2.90
C GLY A 67 21.84 4.71 1.49
N ASP A 68 20.88 4.31 0.65
CA ASP A 68 20.65 4.84 -0.69
C ASP A 68 19.28 5.53 -0.75
N ALA A 69 19.21 6.65 -1.47
CA ALA A 69 17.97 7.37 -1.70
C ALA A 69 17.06 6.63 -2.69
N TRP A 70 17.62 5.77 -3.54
CA TRP A 70 16.85 4.94 -4.48
C TRP A 70 16.47 3.61 -3.82
N VAL A 71 15.18 3.34 -3.78
CA VAL A 71 14.64 2.15 -3.13
C VAL A 71 13.86 1.32 -4.13
N ASN A 72 14.13 0.02 -4.15
CA ASN A 72 13.41 -0.92 -5.01
C ASN A 72 11.90 -0.95 -4.72
N GLN A 73 11.08 -0.93 -5.77
CA GLN A 73 9.62 -0.91 -5.66
C GLN A 73 9.05 -2.16 -4.97
N ALA A 74 9.59 -3.35 -5.26
CA ALA A 74 9.21 -4.56 -4.55
C ALA A 74 9.53 -4.49 -3.04
N SER A 75 10.70 -3.92 -2.68
CA SER A 75 11.06 -3.70 -1.27
C SER A 75 10.10 -2.75 -0.56
N ILE A 76 9.62 -1.71 -1.25
CA ILE A 76 8.61 -0.77 -0.71
C ILE A 76 7.32 -1.52 -0.40
N TRP A 77 6.83 -2.35 -1.30
CA TRP A 77 5.63 -3.16 -1.06
C TRP A 77 5.77 -4.06 0.16
N HIS A 78 6.91 -4.76 0.29
CA HIS A 78 7.18 -5.59 1.47
C HIS A 78 7.25 -4.77 2.77
N MET A 79 7.83 -3.58 2.71
CA MET A 79 7.88 -2.66 3.86
C MET A 79 6.49 -2.16 4.25
N ILE A 80 5.64 -1.82 3.28
CA ILE A 80 4.25 -1.43 3.52
C ILE A 80 3.49 -2.54 4.23
N LYS A 81 3.58 -3.78 3.73
CA LYS A 81 2.96 -4.95 4.38
C LYS A 81 3.51 -5.21 5.78
N ARG A 82 4.78 -4.88 6.04
CA ARG A 82 5.38 -4.96 7.39
C ARG A 82 4.84 -3.88 8.34
N LEU A 83 4.54 -2.69 7.83
CA LEU A 83 3.95 -1.59 8.63
C LEU A 83 2.45 -1.79 8.85
N ASP A 84 1.74 -2.27 7.84
CA ASP A 84 0.33 -2.60 7.90
C ASP A 84 0.02 -3.84 7.02
N SER A 85 -0.13 -4.99 7.69
CA SER A 85 -0.44 -6.26 7.04
C SER A 85 -1.82 -6.27 6.37
N THR A 86 -2.73 -5.37 6.80
CA THR A 86 -4.09 -5.22 6.27
C THR A 86 -4.18 -4.24 5.10
N PHE A 87 -3.07 -3.62 4.70
CA PHE A 87 -3.03 -2.65 3.61
C PHE A 87 -3.45 -3.26 2.27
N ASP A 88 -4.40 -2.64 1.58
CA ASP A 88 -4.84 -3.04 0.25
C ASP A 88 -5.04 -1.80 -0.63
N PRO A 89 -4.30 -1.65 -1.75
CA PRO A 89 -4.44 -0.53 -2.67
C PRO A 89 -5.88 -0.29 -3.13
N LYS A 90 -6.69 -1.35 -3.24
CA LYS A 90 -8.10 -1.25 -3.67
C LYS A 90 -8.96 -0.46 -2.69
N GLU A 91 -8.71 -0.62 -1.39
CA GLU A 91 -9.40 0.13 -0.32
C GLU A 91 -9.06 1.62 -0.37
N HIS A 92 -7.91 1.96 -0.97
CA HIS A 92 -7.43 3.32 -1.17
C HIS A 92 -7.79 3.86 -2.57
N GLY A 93 -8.65 3.17 -3.33
CA GLY A 93 -9.10 3.63 -4.65
C GLY A 93 -8.12 3.35 -5.80
N HIS A 94 -7.08 2.54 -5.56
CA HIS A 94 -6.10 2.16 -6.60
C HIS A 94 -6.31 0.71 -7.05
N ALA A 95 -6.34 0.47 -8.37
CA ALA A 95 -6.55 -0.87 -8.91
C ALA A 95 -5.48 -1.89 -8.48
N ASN A 96 -4.23 -1.43 -8.33
CA ASN A 96 -3.09 -2.22 -7.86
C ASN A 96 -1.96 -1.30 -7.35
N PHE A 97 -0.93 -1.88 -6.76
CA PHE A 97 0.23 -1.14 -6.23
C PHE A 97 0.93 -0.29 -7.32
N LEU A 98 1.02 -0.80 -8.54
CA LEU A 98 1.63 -0.08 -9.66
C LEU A 98 0.83 1.18 -10.03
N ALA A 99 -0.51 1.10 -10.01
CA ALA A 99 -1.41 2.23 -10.23
C ALA A 99 -1.30 3.26 -9.08
N MET A 100 -1.09 2.79 -7.85
CA MET A 100 -0.84 3.65 -6.69
C MET A 100 0.49 4.41 -6.82
N VAL A 101 1.58 3.71 -7.17
CA VAL A 101 2.89 4.35 -7.40
C VAL A 101 2.81 5.39 -8.53
N LYS A 102 2.11 5.07 -9.64
CA LYS A 102 1.85 6.03 -10.73
C LYS A 102 1.03 7.24 -10.29
N ALA A 103 0.05 7.07 -9.40
CA ALA A 103 -0.70 8.19 -8.85
C ALA A 103 0.18 9.08 -7.96
N PHE A 104 1.18 8.51 -7.30
CA PHE A 104 2.14 9.22 -6.45
C PHE A 104 3.38 9.74 -7.19
N ASP A 105 3.46 9.63 -8.52
CA ASP A 105 4.57 10.17 -9.34
C ASP A 105 4.81 11.68 -9.16
N SER A 106 3.78 12.42 -8.72
CA SER A 106 3.92 13.82 -8.33
C SER A 106 4.85 14.04 -7.12
N MET A 107 4.96 13.04 -6.25
CA MET A 107 5.62 13.09 -4.94
C MET A 107 6.88 12.22 -4.85
N VAL A 108 7.00 11.23 -5.72
CA VAL A 108 8.17 10.35 -5.83
C VAL A 108 8.74 10.36 -7.24
N GLU A 109 10.05 10.28 -7.34
CA GLU A 109 10.75 10.02 -8.59
C GLU A 109 10.86 8.51 -8.80
N VAL A 110 10.31 8.03 -9.91
CA VAL A 110 10.45 6.64 -10.35
C VAL A 110 11.49 6.57 -11.46
N LYS A 111 12.46 5.66 -11.33
CA LYS A 111 13.39 5.28 -12.40
C LYS A 111 13.28 3.80 -12.68
N GLU A 112 13.44 3.40 -13.94
CA GLU A 112 13.66 2.00 -14.28
C GLU A 112 15.08 1.60 -13.85
N GLY A 113 15.17 0.71 -12.87
CA GLY A 113 16.43 0.10 -12.45
C GLY A 113 16.76 -1.12 -13.30
N GLU A 114 17.91 -1.73 -13.00
CA GLU A 114 18.50 -2.85 -13.77
C GLU A 114 17.65 -4.13 -13.79
N SER A 115 16.70 -4.28 -12.86
CA SER A 115 15.78 -5.43 -12.82
C SER A 115 14.39 -5.12 -12.27
N ASP A 116 14.20 -3.96 -11.63
CA ASP A 116 12.91 -3.50 -11.08
C ASP A 116 12.90 -1.96 -11.04
N GLN A 117 11.73 -1.36 -10.91
CA GLN A 117 11.61 0.09 -10.77
C GLN A 117 12.14 0.52 -9.40
N VAL A 118 12.98 1.56 -9.38
CA VAL A 118 13.47 2.18 -8.14
C VAL A 118 12.76 3.51 -7.93
N VAL A 119 12.39 3.78 -6.69
CA VAL A 119 11.61 4.93 -6.28
C VAL A 119 12.37 5.73 -5.24
N ARG A 120 12.38 7.05 -5.37
CA ARG A 120 12.98 7.98 -4.43
C ARG A 120 11.98 9.08 -4.07
N LEU A 121 11.95 9.49 -2.81
CA LEU A 121 11.21 10.69 -2.38
C LEU A 121 11.90 11.96 -2.89
N ARG A 122 11.10 12.88 -3.45
CA ARG A 122 11.56 14.23 -3.82
C ARG A 122 11.94 15.06 -2.60
#